data_AF-F4NW03-F1
#
_entry.id   AF-F4NW03-F1
#
_cell.length_a   1.000
_cell.length_b   1.000
_cell.length_c   1.000
_cell.angle_alpha   90.00
_cell.angle_beta   90.00
_cell.angle_gamma   90.00
#
_symmetry.space_group_name_H-M   'P 1'
#
loop_
_entity.id
_entity.type
_entity.pdbx_description
1 polymer ?
#
loop_
_entity_poly.entity_id
_entity_poly.type
_entity_poly.pdbx_seq_one_letter_code
_entity_poly.pdbx_strand_id
1 'polypeptide(L)'
;MRIESQKLNRKEVHSEFSRHKQTSKESMAHERKLKEAQELQAKTAAEATNTDYDRVKNLTYTIDDVERWEEKLSQKEARKDHGFSDYAQIAAKKYSKMIADIKPDLTKYRQQANIASMTHGSSDGTQEIVSEDAFYRSAHSLSYANHSAAPDELAVDRLVKDIEKQRAQRGQFSRRRAFDDEDEVTYINERNMRFNKKISRAYDKYTADIKANFERGTAL
;
A
#
# COMPACT_ATOMS: atom_id res chain seq x y z
N MET A 1 -34.34 -26.85 -38.00
CA MET A 1 -33.76 -27.29 -36.72
C MET A 1 -32.23 -27.51 -36.77
N ARG A 2 -31.67 -28.34 -37.67
CA ARG A 2 -30.22 -28.68 -37.66
C ARG A 2 -29.25 -27.51 -37.93
N ILE A 3 -29.63 -26.55 -38.76
CA ILE A 3 -28.79 -25.38 -39.09
C ILE A 3 -28.76 -24.37 -37.93
N GLU A 4 -29.86 -24.26 -37.21
CA GLU A 4 -29.99 -23.36 -36.06
C GLU A 4 -29.22 -23.90 -34.85
N SER A 5 -29.27 -25.21 -34.61
CA SER A 5 -28.46 -25.85 -33.57
C SER A 5 -26.95 -25.74 -33.87
N GLN A 6 -26.52 -25.90 -35.12
CA GLN A 6 -25.12 -25.68 -35.50
C GLN A 6 -24.65 -24.24 -35.26
N LYS A 7 -25.50 -23.25 -35.54
CA LYS A 7 -25.20 -21.83 -35.28
C LYS A 7 -25.10 -21.54 -33.78
N LEU A 8 -26.00 -22.09 -32.97
CA LEU A 8 -25.98 -21.95 -31.51
C LEU A 8 -24.72 -22.58 -30.90
N ASN A 9 -24.39 -23.82 -31.29
CA ASN A 9 -23.18 -24.48 -30.83
C ASN A 9 -21.91 -23.69 -31.19
N ARG A 10 -21.83 -23.16 -32.42
CA ARG A 10 -20.69 -22.33 -32.83
C ARG A 10 -20.60 -21.05 -31.99
N LYS A 11 -21.73 -20.39 -31.73
CA LYS A 11 -21.78 -19.20 -30.88
C LYS A 11 -21.34 -19.51 -29.44
N GLU A 12 -21.77 -20.65 -28.90
CA GLU A 12 -21.42 -21.11 -27.56
C GLU A 12 -19.92 -21.41 -27.44
N VAL A 13 -19.34 -22.13 -28.40
CA VAL A 13 -17.90 -22.39 -28.47
C VAL A 13 -17.10 -21.09 -28.52
N HIS A 14 -17.52 -20.11 -29.32
CA HIS A 14 -16.87 -18.79 -29.34
C HIS A 14 -17.03 -18.03 -28.02
N SER A 15 -18.19 -18.13 -27.36
CA SER A 15 -18.42 -17.47 -26.07
C SER A 15 -17.59 -18.07 -24.93
N GLU A 16 -17.43 -19.40 -24.92
CA GLU A 16 -16.56 -20.11 -23.98
C GLU A 16 -15.09 -19.76 -24.19
N PHE A 17 -14.64 -19.71 -25.45
CA PHE A 17 -13.29 -19.25 -25.78
C PHE A 17 -13.05 -17.80 -25.32
N SER A 18 -14.04 -16.91 -25.49
CA SER A 18 -13.98 -15.54 -24.98
C SER A 18 -13.94 -15.48 -23.45
N ARG A 19 -14.72 -16.31 -22.74
CA ARG A 19 -14.69 -16.42 -21.27
C ARG A 19 -13.32 -16.87 -20.76
N HIS A 20 -12.74 -17.89 -21.39
CA HIS A 20 -11.40 -18.37 -21.05
C HIS A 20 -10.31 -17.32 -21.28
N LYS A 21 -10.51 -16.41 -22.23
CA LYS A 21 -9.58 -15.31 -22.49
C LYS A 21 -9.71 -14.16 -21.49
N GLN A 22 -10.84 -14.05 -20.79
CA GLN A 22 -11.05 -12.95 -19.84
C GLN A 22 -10.17 -13.12 -18.61
N THR A 23 -9.30 -12.14 -18.40
CA THR A 23 -8.50 -12.06 -17.17
C THR A 23 -9.32 -11.47 -16.02
N SER A 24 -8.91 -11.73 -14.77
CA SER A 24 -9.52 -11.08 -13.59
C SER A 24 -9.46 -9.54 -13.68
N LYS A 25 -8.42 -8.99 -14.31
CA LYS A 25 -8.30 -7.53 -14.49
C LYS A 25 -9.32 -6.98 -15.50
N GLU A 26 -9.55 -7.69 -16.61
CA GLU A 26 -10.50 -7.29 -17.64
C GLU A 26 -11.95 -7.39 -17.16
N SER A 27 -12.27 -8.43 -16.39
CA SER A 27 -13.60 -8.59 -15.77
C SER A 27 -13.89 -7.45 -14.78
N MET A 28 -12.95 -7.10 -13.91
CA MET A 28 -13.09 -5.94 -13.00
C MET A 28 -13.25 -4.61 -13.77
N ALA A 29 -12.54 -4.44 -14.89
CA ALA A 29 -12.68 -3.26 -15.74
C ALA A 29 -14.06 -3.21 -16.43
N HIS A 30 -14.56 -4.36 -16.88
CA HIS A 30 -15.89 -4.49 -17.48
C HIS A 30 -16.98 -4.21 -16.44
N GLU A 31 -16.87 -4.75 -15.23
CA GLU A 31 -17.79 -4.50 -14.13
C GLU A 31 -17.83 -3.01 -13.77
N ARG A 32 -16.68 -2.34 -13.72
CA ARG A 32 -16.61 -0.89 -13.50
C ARG A 32 -17.36 -0.11 -14.60
N LYS A 33 -17.19 -0.49 -15.86
CA LYS A 33 -17.90 0.13 -16.99
C LYS A 33 -19.41 -0.11 -16.93
N LEU A 34 -19.83 -1.32 -16.57
CA LEU A 34 -21.25 -1.63 -16.37
C LEU A 34 -21.86 -0.78 -15.26
N LYS A 35 -21.16 -0.67 -14.12
CA LYS A 35 -21.61 0.15 -12.99
C LYS A 35 -21.70 1.63 -13.35
N GLU A 36 -20.72 2.15 -14.10
CA GLU A 36 -20.75 3.53 -14.61
C GLU A 36 -21.91 3.76 -15.59
N ALA A 37 -22.17 2.81 -16.49
CA ALA A 37 -23.31 2.88 -17.41
C ALA A 37 -24.65 2.82 -16.67
N GLN A 38 -24.78 1.99 -15.63
CA GLN A 38 -25.96 1.93 -14.77
C GLN A 38 -26.18 3.23 -14.00
N GLU A 39 -25.13 3.83 -13.44
CA GLU A 39 -25.20 5.13 -12.77
C GLU A 39 -25.59 6.25 -13.74
N LEU A 40 -25.05 6.26 -14.96
CA LEU A 40 -25.45 7.20 -16.00
C LEU A 40 -26.93 7.02 -16.38
N GLN A 41 -27.39 5.78 -16.58
CA GLN A 41 -28.79 5.48 -16.83
C GLN A 41 -29.69 5.96 -15.69
N ALA A 42 -29.32 5.70 -14.44
CA ALA A 42 -30.08 6.14 -13.28
C ALA A 42 -30.15 7.67 -13.17
N LYS A 43 -29.06 8.39 -13.51
CA LYS A 43 -29.07 9.85 -13.61
C LYS A 43 -30.02 10.35 -14.72
N THR A 44 -29.93 9.78 -15.92
CA THR A 44 -30.84 10.16 -17.03
C THR A 44 -32.30 9.88 -16.70
N ALA A 45 -32.59 8.78 -15.99
CA ALA A 45 -33.94 8.46 -15.54
C ALA A 45 -34.43 9.48 -14.48
N ALA A 46 -33.56 9.85 -13.53
CA ALA A 46 -33.87 10.85 -12.51
C ALA A 46 -34.13 12.24 -13.11
N GLU A 47 -33.36 12.65 -14.13
CA GLU A 47 -33.59 13.88 -14.90
C GLU A 47 -34.93 13.84 -15.64
N ALA A 48 -35.26 12.71 -16.28
CA ALA A 48 -36.54 12.53 -16.97
C ALA A 48 -37.74 12.58 -16.03
N THR A 49 -37.60 12.09 -14.79
CA THR A 49 -38.63 12.17 -13.74
C THR A 49 -38.58 13.47 -12.92
N ASN A 50 -37.63 14.37 -13.21
CA ASN A 50 -37.37 15.61 -12.47
C ASN A 50 -37.16 15.39 -10.96
N THR A 51 -36.49 14.30 -10.60
CA THR A 51 -36.13 13.93 -9.22
C THR A 51 -34.62 14.10 -9.00
N ASP A 52 -34.22 14.51 -7.81
CA ASP A 52 -32.81 14.60 -7.44
C ASP A 52 -32.19 13.20 -7.24
N TYR A 53 -31.26 12.84 -8.13
CA TYR A 53 -30.57 11.54 -8.12
C TYR A 53 -29.78 11.31 -6.82
N ASP A 54 -29.09 12.33 -6.32
CA ASP A 54 -28.23 12.19 -5.14
C ASP A 54 -29.08 11.95 -3.89
N ARG A 55 -30.27 12.55 -3.80
CA ARG A 55 -31.22 12.27 -2.73
C ARG A 55 -31.72 10.82 -2.74
N VAL A 56 -32.11 10.30 -3.90
CA VAL A 56 -32.58 8.90 -4.04
C VAL A 56 -31.45 7.93 -3.70
N LYS A 57 -30.22 8.23 -4.13
CA LYS A 57 -29.03 7.43 -3.81
C LYS A 57 -28.72 7.44 -2.31
N ASN A 58 -28.75 8.60 -1.66
CA ASN A 58 -28.44 8.72 -0.23
C ASN A 58 -29.42 7.96 0.67
N LEU A 59 -30.68 7.78 0.25
CA LEU A 59 -31.67 6.95 0.95
C LEU A 59 -31.32 5.46 0.99
N THR A 60 -30.44 4.99 0.09
CA THR A 60 -30.04 3.58 0.01
C THR A 60 -28.92 3.23 0.99
N TYR A 61 -28.20 4.21 1.53
CA TYR A 61 -27.10 3.98 2.46
C TYR A 61 -27.62 3.76 3.87
N THR A 62 -27.15 2.68 4.51
CA THR A 62 -27.42 2.41 5.93
C THR A 62 -26.41 3.16 6.81
N ILE A 63 -26.75 3.37 8.07
CA ILE A 63 -25.86 4.02 9.05
C ILE A 63 -24.55 3.24 9.17
N ASP A 64 -24.62 1.91 9.30
CA ASP A 64 -23.44 1.03 9.39
C ASP A 64 -22.52 1.15 8.16
N ASP A 65 -23.08 1.30 6.96
CA ASP A 65 -22.29 1.45 5.73
C ASP A 65 -21.56 2.80 5.70
N VAL A 66 -22.20 3.86 6.19
CA VAL A 66 -21.60 5.19 6.32
C VAL A 66 -20.47 5.17 7.35
N GLU A 67 -20.70 4.57 8.53
CA GLU A 67 -19.67 4.47 9.58
C GLU A 67 -18.42 3.71 9.10
N ARG A 68 -18.62 2.56 8.45
CA ARG A 68 -17.50 1.79 7.85
C ARG A 68 -16.77 2.60 6.78
N TRP A 69 -17.49 3.38 6.00
CA TRP A 69 -16.91 4.25 4.97
C TRP A 69 -16.10 5.39 5.59
N GLU A 70 -16.62 6.04 6.62
CA GLU A 70 -15.94 7.10 7.37
C GLU A 70 -14.69 6.56 8.08
N GLU A 71 -14.75 5.37 8.68
CA GLU A 71 -13.60 4.71 9.27
C GLU A 71 -12.52 4.42 8.20
N LYS A 72 -12.93 3.97 7.03
CA LYS A 72 -12.01 3.74 5.91
C LYS A 72 -11.37 5.04 5.43
N LEU A 73 -12.12 6.14 5.37
CA LEU A 73 -11.61 7.46 5.01
C LEU A 73 -10.64 8.00 6.07
N SER A 74 -10.97 7.88 7.35
CA SER A 74 -10.11 8.32 8.45
C SER A 74 -8.80 7.53 8.49
N GLN A 75 -8.86 6.21 8.31
CA GLN A 75 -7.66 5.38 8.18
C GLN A 75 -6.82 5.76 6.95
N LYS A 76 -7.46 6.14 5.84
CA LYS A 76 -6.75 6.58 4.63
C LYS A 76 -6.06 7.92 4.84
N GLU A 77 -6.73 8.88 5.48
CA GLU A 77 -6.14 10.18 5.80
C GLU A 77 -4.98 10.03 6.79
N ALA A 78 -5.13 9.20 7.84
CA ALA A 78 -4.05 8.91 8.77
C ALA A 78 -2.82 8.25 8.12
N ARG A 79 -3.02 7.47 7.05
CA ARG A 79 -1.93 6.84 6.28
C ARG A 79 -1.26 7.75 5.26
N LYS A 80 -1.89 8.88 4.92
CA LYS A 80 -1.39 9.85 3.94
C LYS A 80 0.01 10.34 4.33
N ASP A 81 0.76 10.77 3.31
CA ASP A 81 2.06 11.38 3.54
C ASP A 81 1.88 12.89 3.66
N HIS A 82 2.14 13.42 4.86
CA HIS A 82 2.09 14.86 5.15
C HIS A 82 3.44 15.54 4.96
N GLY A 83 4.44 14.84 4.40
CA GLY A 83 5.78 15.36 4.19
C GLY A 83 6.73 15.01 5.33
N PHE A 84 7.96 15.51 5.21
CA PHE A 84 9.02 15.28 6.19
C PHE A 84 8.80 16.16 7.42
N SER A 85 8.64 15.54 8.59
CA SER A 85 8.64 16.20 9.89
C SER A 85 9.96 15.98 10.64
N ASP A 86 10.16 14.76 11.13
CA ASP A 86 11.34 14.34 11.90
C ASP A 86 11.77 12.91 11.52
N TYR A 87 13.07 12.62 11.66
CA TYR A 87 13.63 11.31 11.40
C TYR A 87 13.09 10.23 12.32
N ALA A 88 12.83 10.53 13.61
CA ALA A 88 12.27 9.55 14.53
C ALA A 88 10.83 9.16 14.14
N GLN A 89 10.01 10.14 13.75
CA GLN A 89 8.64 9.90 13.29
C GLN A 89 8.62 9.04 12.00
N ILE A 90 9.53 9.31 11.05
CA ILE A 90 9.65 8.51 9.83
C ILE A 90 10.12 7.09 10.15
N ALA A 91 11.07 6.92 11.08
CA ALA A 91 11.51 5.62 11.53
C ALA A 91 10.37 4.84 12.20
N ALA A 92 9.58 5.48 13.05
CA ALA A 92 8.40 4.88 13.70
C ALA A 92 7.32 4.46 12.68
N LYS A 93 7.03 5.30 11.68
CA LYS A 93 6.10 4.97 10.58
C LYS A 93 6.61 3.79 9.76
N LYS A 94 7.90 3.78 9.43
CA LYS A 94 8.55 2.65 8.73
C LYS A 94 8.45 1.38 9.56
N TYR A 95 8.77 1.44 10.85
CA TYR A 95 8.71 0.30 11.77
C TYR A 95 7.30 -0.28 11.89
N SER A 96 6.30 0.57 12.09
CA SER A 96 4.89 0.15 12.16
C SER A 96 4.45 -0.55 10.87
N LYS A 97 4.89 -0.06 9.70
CA LYS A 97 4.65 -0.71 8.41
C LYS A 97 5.35 -2.07 8.31
N MET A 98 6.60 -2.18 8.78
CA MET A 98 7.32 -3.45 8.78
C MET A 98 6.64 -4.48 9.67
N ILE A 99 6.15 -4.08 10.85
CA ILE A 99 5.36 -4.98 11.72
C ILE A 99 4.10 -5.46 11.00
N ALA A 100 3.37 -4.57 10.32
CA ALA A 100 2.16 -4.93 9.59
C ALA A 100 2.42 -5.90 8.42
N ASP A 101 3.59 -5.82 7.79
CA ASP A 101 4.02 -6.72 6.71
C ASP A 101 4.44 -8.12 7.23
N ILE A 102 4.90 -8.23 8.48
CA ILE A 102 5.38 -9.49 9.08
C ILE A 102 4.20 -10.40 9.40
N LYS A 103 4.25 -11.63 8.88
CA LYS A 103 3.27 -12.69 9.18
C LYS A 103 3.93 -13.74 10.08
N PRO A 104 3.56 -13.80 11.38
CA PRO A 104 4.17 -14.75 12.31
C PRO A 104 3.68 -16.18 12.05
N ASP A 105 4.58 -17.15 12.20
CA ASP A 105 4.24 -18.58 12.15
C ASP A 105 3.83 -19.06 13.55
N LEU A 106 2.52 -19.11 13.79
CA LEU A 106 1.95 -19.51 15.07
C LEU A 106 2.22 -20.97 15.43
N THR A 107 2.48 -21.83 14.44
CA THR A 107 2.71 -23.27 14.69
C THR A 107 4.10 -23.49 15.28
N LYS A 108 5.13 -22.91 14.64
CA LYS A 108 6.51 -22.92 15.16
C LYS A 108 6.60 -22.25 16.52
N TYR A 109 5.90 -21.14 16.72
CA TYR A 109 5.84 -20.44 18.01
C TYR A 109 5.30 -21.35 19.13
N ARG A 110 4.17 -22.04 18.90
CA ARG A 110 3.59 -22.96 19.89
C ARG A 110 4.49 -24.16 20.16
N GLN A 111 5.16 -24.71 19.15
CA GLN A 111 6.12 -25.79 19.33
C GLN A 111 7.30 -25.37 20.22
N GLN A 112 7.84 -24.18 20.00
CA GLN A 112 8.92 -23.63 20.83
C GLN A 112 8.45 -23.37 22.27
N ALA A 113 7.23 -22.85 22.46
CA ALA A 113 6.64 -22.67 23.78
C ALA A 113 6.51 -24.00 24.54
N ASN A 114 6.03 -25.04 23.87
CA ASN A 114 5.87 -26.37 24.46
C ASN A 114 7.23 -26.99 24.83
N ILE A 115 8.24 -26.91 23.95
CA ILE A 115 9.59 -27.43 24.24
C ILE A 115 10.17 -26.73 25.47
N ALA A 116 10.10 -25.39 25.51
CA ALA A 116 10.59 -24.62 26.65
C ALA A 116 9.85 -24.97 27.95
N SER A 117 8.54 -25.24 27.90
CA SER A 117 7.78 -25.70 29.06
C SER A 117 8.19 -27.11 29.52
N MET A 118 8.53 -28.02 28.59
CA MET A 118 8.91 -29.40 28.92
C MET A 118 10.34 -29.54 29.47
N THR A 119 11.30 -28.72 29.01
CA THR A 119 12.71 -28.82 29.44
C THR A 119 12.98 -28.46 30.89
N HIS A 120 12.01 -27.87 31.60
CA HIS A 120 12.13 -27.54 33.03
C HIS A 120 11.47 -28.58 33.96
N GLY A 121 10.93 -29.67 33.40
CA GLY A 121 10.48 -30.83 34.16
C GLY A 121 11.59 -31.89 34.29
N SER A 122 12.24 -31.92 35.46
CA SER A 122 13.12 -32.98 35.99
C SER A 122 14.61 -33.05 35.59
N SER A 123 15.47 -32.95 36.61
CA SER A 123 16.52 -33.96 36.86
C SER A 123 17.02 -34.08 38.30
N ASP A 124 16.72 -33.16 39.23
CA ASP A 124 17.14 -33.30 40.62
C ASP A 124 16.08 -32.74 41.56
N GLY A 125 15.79 -33.42 42.67
CA GLY A 125 14.59 -33.26 43.52
C GLY A 125 14.44 -31.94 44.28
N THR A 126 15.04 -30.85 43.82
CA THR A 126 14.87 -29.51 44.36
C THR A 126 13.81 -28.79 43.54
N GLN A 127 12.69 -28.45 44.18
CA GLN A 127 11.66 -27.62 43.57
C GLN A 127 12.19 -26.20 43.36
N GLU A 128 12.92 -25.99 42.28
CA GLU A 128 13.14 -24.64 41.76
C GLU A 128 11.85 -24.18 41.08
N ILE A 129 11.43 -22.99 41.50
CA ILE A 129 10.26 -22.24 41.08
C ILE A 129 10.04 -22.44 39.57
N VAL A 130 8.82 -22.84 39.20
CA VAL A 130 8.31 -22.87 37.82
C VAL A 130 8.63 -21.53 37.17
N SER A 131 9.78 -21.41 36.51
CA SER A 131 10.19 -20.14 35.95
C SER A 131 9.59 -20.07 34.56
N GLU A 132 8.44 -19.40 34.46
CA GLU A 132 7.89 -18.83 33.21
C GLU A 132 8.97 -18.12 32.36
N ASP A 133 10.10 -17.77 32.99
CA ASP A 133 11.29 -17.08 32.49
C ASP A 133 12.10 -17.83 31.41
N ALA A 134 11.79 -19.10 31.10
CA ALA A 134 12.47 -19.84 30.03
C ALA A 134 12.02 -19.43 28.62
N PHE A 135 10.70 -19.28 28.45
CA PHE A 135 10.06 -18.81 27.22
C PHE A 135 9.72 -17.33 27.31
N TYR A 136 9.14 -16.89 28.44
CA TYR A 136 8.82 -15.49 28.73
C TYR A 136 9.95 -14.84 29.53
N ARG A 137 11.10 -14.64 28.86
CA ARG A 137 12.35 -14.20 29.50
C ARG A 137 12.27 -12.77 30.04
N SER A 138 12.67 -12.59 31.29
CA SER A 138 12.96 -11.30 31.90
C SER A 138 14.25 -10.68 31.37
N ALA A 139 14.42 -9.37 31.55
CA ALA A 139 15.61 -8.62 31.10
C ALA A 139 16.94 -9.12 31.70
N HIS A 140 16.87 -9.88 32.81
CA HIS A 140 18.04 -10.44 33.50
C HIS A 140 18.31 -11.91 33.14
N SER A 141 17.55 -12.52 32.24
CA SER A 141 17.74 -13.92 31.83
C SER A 141 18.95 -14.07 30.88
N LEU A 142 19.95 -14.89 31.24
CA LEU A 142 21.16 -15.15 30.42
C LEU A 142 20.95 -16.19 29.30
N SER A 143 19.75 -16.73 29.17
CA SER A 143 19.43 -17.84 28.28
C SER A 143 19.54 -17.50 26.77
N TYR A 144 19.74 -16.23 26.39
CA TYR A 144 19.81 -15.77 24.99
C TYR A 144 21.14 -16.09 24.29
N ALA A 145 22.21 -16.34 25.04
CA ALA A 145 23.55 -16.58 24.51
C ALA A 145 23.83 -18.05 24.16
N ASN A 146 22.81 -18.92 24.18
CA ASN A 146 23.00 -20.33 23.89
C ASN A 146 23.18 -20.57 22.38
N HIS A 147 24.34 -21.08 21.98
CA HIS A 147 24.69 -21.36 20.59
C HIS A 147 23.82 -22.46 19.95
N SER A 148 23.16 -23.30 20.77
CA SER A 148 22.20 -24.30 20.28
C SER A 148 20.86 -23.70 19.82
N ALA A 149 20.57 -22.44 20.17
CA ALA A 149 19.39 -21.71 19.74
C ALA A 149 19.63 -20.92 18.44
N ALA A 150 20.51 -21.42 17.56
CA ALA A 150 20.74 -20.81 16.26
C ALA A 150 19.43 -20.72 15.45
N PRO A 151 19.18 -19.61 14.75
CA PRO A 151 17.98 -19.47 13.93
C PRO A 151 18.01 -20.46 12.76
N ASP A 152 16.82 -20.95 12.39
CA ASP A 152 16.59 -21.75 11.18
C ASP A 152 17.11 -21.02 9.93
N GLU A 153 17.79 -21.71 9.02
CA GLU A 153 18.35 -21.10 7.79
C GLU A 153 17.25 -20.42 6.97
N LEU A 154 16.06 -21.01 6.92
CA LEU A 154 14.90 -20.42 6.25
C LEU A 154 14.46 -19.10 6.89
N ALA A 155 14.67 -18.91 8.20
CA ALA A 155 14.38 -17.66 8.88
C ALA A 155 15.42 -16.59 8.54
N VAL A 156 16.70 -16.97 8.42
CA VAL A 156 17.79 -16.09 7.97
C VAL A 156 17.52 -15.61 6.54
N ASP A 157 17.14 -16.51 5.63
CA ASP A 157 16.82 -16.16 4.25
C ASP A 157 15.65 -15.19 4.13
N ARG A 158 14.61 -15.34 4.97
CA ARG A 158 13.48 -14.40 5.02
C ARG A 158 13.93 -13.01 5.46
N LEU A 159 14.80 -12.93 6.46
CA LEU A 159 15.37 -11.67 6.93
C LEU A 159 16.21 -11.00 5.83
N VAL A 160 17.08 -11.75 5.15
CA VAL A 160 17.90 -11.23 4.04
C VAL A 160 17.01 -10.67 2.93
N LYS A 161 15.98 -11.40 2.51
CA LYS A 161 15.00 -10.95 1.51
C LYS A 161 14.29 -9.66 1.92
N ASP A 162 13.92 -9.52 3.20
CA ASP A 162 13.29 -8.28 3.68
C ASP A 162 14.28 -7.11 3.68
N ILE A 163 15.55 -7.32 4.08
CA ILE A 163 16.60 -6.29 4.01
C ILE A 163 16.83 -5.83 2.57
N GLU A 164 16.88 -6.75 1.61
CA GLU A 164 17.01 -6.44 0.18
C GLU A 164 15.80 -5.64 -0.35
N LYS A 165 14.58 -6.04 0.03
CA LYS A 165 13.35 -5.30 -0.26
C LYS A 165 13.43 -3.87 0.31
N GLN A 166 13.92 -3.69 1.53
CA GLN A 166 14.10 -2.38 2.14
C GLN A 166 15.14 -1.53 1.40
N ARG A 167 16.26 -2.13 0.96
CA ARG A 167 17.28 -1.43 0.15
C ARG A 167 16.71 -0.98 -1.19
N ALA A 168 15.96 -1.84 -1.88
CA ALA A 168 15.30 -1.51 -3.13
C ALA A 168 14.30 -0.34 -2.95
N GLN A 169 13.46 -0.39 -1.91
CA GLN A 169 12.53 0.70 -1.60
C GLN A 169 13.23 2.03 -1.30
N ARG A 170 14.35 2.00 -0.58
CA ARG A 170 15.16 3.20 -0.31
C ARG A 170 15.71 3.83 -1.60
N GLY A 171 16.14 3.01 -2.56
CA GLY A 171 16.58 3.48 -3.88
C GLY A 171 15.47 4.17 -4.68
N GLN A 172 14.22 3.75 -4.50
CA GLN A 172 13.05 4.33 -5.18
C GLN A 172 12.43 5.54 -4.48
N PHE A 173 12.96 5.96 -3.32
CA PHE A 173 12.40 7.08 -2.55
C PHE A 173 12.45 8.41 -3.32
N SER A 174 13.55 8.67 -4.02
CA SER A 174 13.68 9.83 -4.90
C SER A 174 13.34 9.43 -6.34
N ARG A 175 12.09 9.68 -6.75
CA ARG A 175 11.64 9.41 -8.12
C ARG A 175 12.09 10.55 -9.03
N ARG A 176 12.82 10.23 -10.11
CA ARG A 176 13.14 11.20 -11.16
C ARG A 176 11.84 11.64 -11.83
N ARG A 177 11.63 12.96 -11.92
CA ARG A 177 10.57 13.54 -12.75
C ARG A 177 10.99 13.39 -14.21
N ALA A 178 10.05 13.09 -15.10
CA ALA A 178 10.31 13.08 -16.53
C ALA A 178 10.86 14.45 -16.96
N PHE A 179 11.80 14.44 -17.89
CA PHE A 179 12.29 15.65 -18.52
C PHE A 179 11.25 16.07 -19.55
N ASP A 180 10.84 17.33 -19.49
CA ASP A 180 9.98 17.98 -20.47
C ASP A 180 10.90 18.78 -21.40
N ASP A 181 10.87 18.48 -22.70
CA ASP A 181 11.70 19.13 -23.72
C ASP A 181 11.11 20.44 -24.23
N GLU A 182 9.84 20.74 -23.91
CA GLU A 182 9.18 22.01 -24.22
C GLU A 182 9.45 23.10 -23.16
N ASP A 183 9.98 22.71 -21.99
CA ASP A 183 10.27 23.62 -20.88
C ASP A 183 11.44 24.58 -21.21
N GLU A 184 11.34 25.84 -20.75
CA GLU A 184 12.38 26.84 -20.96
C GLU A 184 13.73 26.42 -20.31
N VAL A 185 14.76 26.27 -21.14
CA VAL A 185 16.09 25.88 -20.68
C VAL A 185 16.85 27.06 -20.08
N THR A 186 16.73 27.22 -18.76
CA THR A 186 17.42 28.28 -17.99
C THR A 186 18.84 27.90 -17.51
N TYR A 187 19.40 26.78 -17.99
CA TYR A 187 20.65 26.21 -17.47
C TYR A 187 21.59 25.73 -18.56
N ILE A 188 22.90 25.73 -18.27
CA ILE A 188 23.95 25.26 -19.20
C ILE A 188 24.40 23.82 -18.86
N ASN A 189 24.40 23.43 -17.58
CA ASN A 189 24.82 22.10 -17.14
C ASN A 189 23.85 21.49 -16.10
N GLU A 190 23.95 20.18 -15.83
CA GLU A 190 23.03 19.49 -14.90
C GLU A 190 23.13 20.03 -13.46
N ARG A 191 24.34 20.44 -13.03
CA ARG A 191 24.53 21.02 -11.69
C ARG A 191 23.82 22.36 -11.54
N ASN A 192 23.86 23.19 -12.57
CA ASN A 192 23.17 24.46 -12.69
C ASN A 192 21.66 24.23 -12.75
N MET A 193 21.16 23.26 -13.54
CA MET A 193 19.74 22.87 -13.53
C MET A 193 19.25 22.54 -12.11
N ARG A 194 20.00 21.72 -11.35
CA ARG A 194 19.62 21.36 -9.98
C ARG A 194 19.67 22.55 -9.03
N PHE A 195 20.61 23.46 -9.23
CA PHE A 195 20.71 24.71 -8.47
C PHE A 195 19.53 25.63 -8.77
N ASN A 196 19.22 25.89 -10.04
CA ASN A 196 18.06 26.69 -10.46
C ASN A 196 16.76 26.09 -9.93
N LYS A 197 16.58 24.76 -9.99
CA LYS A 197 15.42 24.07 -9.37
C LYS A 197 15.36 24.24 -7.86
N LYS A 198 16.50 24.38 -7.16
CA LYS A 198 16.53 24.66 -5.71
C LYS A 198 16.11 26.10 -5.43
N ILE A 199 16.60 27.06 -6.20
CA ILE A 199 16.25 28.49 -6.08
C ILE A 199 14.77 28.69 -6.40
N SER A 200 14.28 28.10 -7.49
CA SER A 200 12.88 28.17 -7.91
C SER A 200 11.92 27.74 -6.78
N ARG A 201 12.19 26.61 -6.11
CA ARG A 201 11.38 26.15 -4.97
C ARG A 201 11.30 27.15 -3.80
N ALA A 202 12.33 27.96 -3.60
CA ALA A 202 12.40 28.90 -2.49
C ALA A 202 11.86 30.29 -2.86
N TYR A 203 12.12 30.75 -4.10
CA TYR A 203 11.93 32.14 -4.49
C TYR A 203 10.82 32.37 -5.52
N ASP A 204 10.39 31.36 -6.30
CA ASP A 204 9.37 31.57 -7.34
C ASP A 204 8.08 32.15 -6.80
N LYS A 205 7.71 31.81 -5.55
CA LYS A 205 6.54 32.38 -4.87
C LYS A 205 6.63 33.91 -4.73
N TYR A 206 7.83 34.46 -4.59
CA TYR A 206 8.07 35.89 -4.38
C TYR A 206 8.49 36.61 -5.67
N THR A 207 9.00 35.90 -6.67
CA THR A 207 9.48 36.47 -7.93
C THR A 207 8.53 36.24 -9.11
N ALA A 208 7.31 35.75 -8.84
CA ALA A 208 6.31 35.48 -9.87
C ALA A 208 6.00 36.71 -10.74
N ASP A 209 5.82 37.88 -10.12
CA ASP A 209 5.52 39.12 -10.85
C ASP A 209 6.70 39.58 -11.71
N ILE A 210 7.92 39.45 -11.19
CA ILE A 210 9.15 39.76 -11.93
C ILE A 210 9.26 38.85 -13.16
N LYS A 211 9.02 37.54 -12.99
CA LYS A 211 9.04 36.56 -14.09
C LYS A 211 7.98 36.89 -15.14
N ALA A 212 6.76 37.19 -14.72
CA ALA A 212 5.68 37.57 -15.62
C ALA A 212 5.99 38.87 -16.39
N ASN A 213 6.65 39.84 -15.75
CA ASN A 213 7.09 41.07 -16.44
C ASN A 213 8.16 40.78 -17.49
N PHE A 214 9.10 39.88 -17.23
CA PHE A 214 10.06 39.42 -18.26
C PHE A 214 9.35 38.75 -19.44
N GLU A 215 8.39 37.86 -19.17
CA GLU A 215 7.59 37.18 -20.21
C GLU A 215 6.73 38.17 -21.02
N ARG A 216 6.29 39.28 -20.42
CA ARG A 216 5.54 40.37 -21.07
C ARG A 216 6.43 41.42 -21.76
N GLY A 217 7.75 41.24 -21.79
CA GLY A 217 8.65 42.17 -22.46
C GLY A 217 9.05 43.39 -21.63
N THR A 218 9.21 43.23 -20.31
CA THR A 218 9.72 44.24 -19.35
C THR A 218 8.87 45.50 -19.18
N ALA A 219 7.60 45.46 -19.57
CA ALA A 219 6.64 46.51 -19.25
C ALA A 219 6.28 46.46 -17.75
N LEU A 220 6.50 47.59 -17.05
CA LEU A 220 6.07 47.84 -15.67
C LEU A 220 4.56 48.06 -15.59
#